data_AF-A0A3D3NTP7-F1
#
_entry.id   AF-A0A3D3NTP7-F1
#
_cell.length_a   1.000
_cell.length_b   1.000
_cell.length_c   1.000
_cell.angle_alpha   90.00
_cell.angle_beta   90.00
_cell.angle_gamma   90.00
#
_symmetry.space_group_name_H-M   'P 1'
#
loop_
_entity.id
_entity.type
_entity.pdbx_description
1 polymer ?
#
loop_
_entity_poly.entity_id
_entity_poly.type
_entity_poly.pdbx_seq_one_letter_code
_entity_poly.pdbx_strand_id
1 'polypeptide(L)'
;MKIFITGQPLHASKAEWRAYYPAMRILFLICLALSETAASDWPRWRGPTGDGRWNPHGVPLDLARHEPGRLWSAETGGGFSGVTVAAGRVCLMDRPKTPAGTERVLCFSADTGALLWGHAWEADYGSMEYASGPRASVTL
;
A
#
# COMPACT_ATOMS: atom_id res chain seq x y z
N MET A 1 29.80 -45.03 22.70
CA MET A 1 30.22 -43.62 22.86
C MET A 1 28.96 -42.81 23.14
N LYS A 2 28.76 -42.37 24.39
CA LYS A 2 27.56 -41.62 24.83
C LYS A 2 27.97 -40.17 25.07
N ILE A 3 27.43 -39.26 24.28
CA ILE A 3 27.62 -37.82 24.45
C ILE A 3 26.64 -37.37 25.54
N PHE A 4 27.17 -36.92 26.68
CA PHE A 4 26.40 -36.23 27.71
C PHE A 4 26.43 -34.73 27.39
N ILE A 5 25.27 -34.14 27.07
CA ILE A 5 25.10 -32.69 27.04
C ILE A 5 24.69 -32.28 28.45
N THR A 6 25.60 -31.69 29.22
CA THR A 6 25.28 -31.05 30.49
C THR A 6 24.51 -29.76 30.22
N GLY A 7 23.18 -29.83 30.30
CA GLY A 7 22.33 -28.65 30.33
C GLY A 7 22.47 -27.92 31.67
N GLN A 8 23.36 -26.93 31.73
CA GLN A 8 23.25 -25.88 32.75
C GLN A 8 22.03 -25.02 32.37
N PRO A 9 21.05 -24.83 33.27
CA PRO A 9 20.01 -23.84 33.02
C PRO A 9 20.69 -22.46 33.06
N LEU A 10 20.59 -21.68 31.97
CA LEU A 10 20.94 -20.27 31.94
C LEU A 10 19.94 -19.50 32.81
N HIS A 11 20.06 -19.63 34.14
CA HIS A 11 19.41 -18.72 35.08
C HIS A 11 20.23 -17.44 35.13
N ALA A 12 20.02 -16.56 34.14
CA ALA A 12 20.47 -15.19 34.23
C ALA A 12 19.92 -14.57 35.53
N SER A 13 20.81 -14.11 36.39
CA SER A 13 20.53 -13.47 37.66
C SER A 13 19.69 -12.20 37.46
N LYS A 14 18.92 -11.81 38.47
CA LYS A 14 18.11 -10.56 38.44
C LYS A 14 18.94 -9.31 38.12
N ALA A 15 20.25 -9.32 38.38
CA ALA A 15 21.19 -8.25 38.06
C ALA A 15 21.56 -8.21 36.56
N GLU A 16 21.64 -9.36 35.90
CA GLU A 16 21.91 -9.43 34.46
C GLU A 16 20.72 -8.90 33.65
N TRP A 17 19.48 -9.22 34.06
CA TRP A 17 18.29 -8.62 33.45
C TRP A 17 18.29 -7.09 33.57
N ARG A 18 18.76 -6.55 34.71
CA ARG A 18 18.85 -5.10 34.97
C ARG A 18 19.68 -4.34 33.93
N ALA A 19 20.74 -4.97 33.39
CA ALA A 19 21.60 -4.38 32.37
C ALA A 19 20.94 -4.29 30.99
N TYR A 20 20.00 -5.18 30.67
CA TYR A 20 19.31 -5.21 29.37
C TYR A 20 18.07 -4.32 29.28
N TYR A 21 17.47 -3.89 30.41
CA TYR A 21 16.30 -2.99 30.37
C TYR A 21 16.52 -1.67 29.63
N PRO A 22 17.64 -0.93 29.75
CA PRO A 22 17.82 0.30 28.99
C PRO A 22 17.90 0.02 27.49
N ALA A 23 18.63 -1.02 27.06
CA ALA A 23 18.74 -1.40 25.66
C ALA A 23 17.40 -1.88 25.08
N MET A 24 16.64 -2.68 25.84
CA MET A 24 15.33 -3.17 25.44
C MET A 24 14.27 -2.06 25.42
N ARG A 25 14.38 -1.07 26.31
CA ARG A 25 13.55 0.15 26.28
C ARG A 25 13.89 1.04 25.09
N ILE A 26 15.17 1.22 24.77
CA ILE A 26 15.60 1.98 23.60
C ILE A 26 15.12 1.29 22.32
N LEU A 27 15.28 -0.03 22.20
CA LEU A 27 14.79 -0.81 21.07
C LEU A 27 13.26 -0.71 20.92
N PHE A 28 12.52 -0.82 22.03
CA PHE A 28 11.06 -0.65 22.02
C PHE A 28 10.64 0.76 21.58
N LEU A 29 11.33 1.81 22.05
CA LEU A 29 11.06 3.19 21.64
C LEU A 29 11.39 3.43 20.15
N ILE A 30 12.45 2.83 19.62
CA ILE A 30 12.77 2.86 18.19
C ILE A 30 11.66 2.16 17.38
N CYS A 31 11.18 1.00 17.81
CA CYS A 31 10.06 0.33 17.15
C CYS A 31 8.76 1.15 17.17
N LEU A 32 8.46 1.86 18.27
CA LEU A 32 7.32 2.77 18.32
C LEU A 32 7.49 3.98 17.40
N ALA A 33 8.70 4.56 17.34
CA ALA A 33 8.99 5.70 16.48
C ALA A 33 8.94 5.36 14.97
N LEU A 34 9.08 4.08 14.61
CA LEU A 34 8.93 3.57 13.24
C LEU A 34 7.48 3.22 12.88
N SER A 35 6.51 3.48 13.76
CA SER A 35 5.10 3.34 13.42
C SER A 35 4.74 4.47 12.45
N GLU A 36 4.82 4.20 11.15
CA GLU A 36 4.34 5.11 10.12
C GLU A 36 2.93 5.57 10.50
N THR A 37 2.71 6.88 10.53
CA THR A 37 1.36 7.45 10.56
C THR A 37 0.70 7.09 9.25
N ALA A 38 0.07 5.92 9.21
CA ALA A 38 -0.69 5.48 8.05
C ALA A 38 -1.79 6.52 7.80
N ALA A 39 -1.68 7.24 6.68
CA ALA A 39 -2.86 7.86 6.09
C ALA A 39 -3.94 6.79 5.93
N SER A 40 -5.22 7.16 6.08
CA SER A 40 -6.29 6.15 6.02
C SER A 40 -6.26 5.42 4.68
N ASP A 41 -5.94 4.13 4.73
CA ASP A 41 -5.92 3.26 3.55
C ASP A 41 -7.31 3.20 2.88
N TRP A 42 -7.29 2.93 1.58
CA TRP A 42 -8.43 2.68 0.70
C TRP A 42 -8.20 1.40 -0.13
N PRO A 43 -8.16 0.22 0.49
CA PRO A 43 -7.62 -0.99 -0.12
C PRO A 43 -8.53 -1.63 -1.18
N ARG A 44 -9.80 -1.22 -1.29
CA ARG A 44 -10.81 -1.89 -2.13
C ARG A 44 -11.86 -0.92 -2.67
N TRP A 45 -12.70 -1.41 -3.58
CA TRP A 45 -13.87 -0.66 -4.06
C TRP A 45 -14.71 -0.15 -2.89
N ARG A 46 -14.98 1.16 -2.89
CA ARG A 46 -15.71 1.88 -1.84
C ARG A 46 -15.04 1.89 -0.47
N GLY A 47 -13.72 1.71 -0.41
CA GLY A 47 -12.93 1.93 0.79
C GLY A 47 -12.96 0.78 1.78
N PRO A 48 -12.33 0.94 2.95
CA PRO A 48 -12.12 -0.14 3.92
C PRO A 48 -13.42 -0.78 4.41
N THR A 49 -14.49 0.02 4.52
CA THR A 49 -15.83 -0.36 4.96
C THR A 49 -16.78 -0.72 3.81
N GLY A 50 -16.38 -0.46 2.55
CA GLY A 50 -17.23 -0.69 1.37
C GLY A 50 -18.42 0.27 1.22
N ASP A 51 -18.54 1.28 2.09
CA ASP A 51 -19.65 2.24 2.08
C ASP A 51 -19.32 3.53 1.30
N GLY A 52 -18.09 3.68 0.81
CA GLY A 52 -17.67 4.76 -0.07
C GLY A 52 -17.49 6.09 0.64
N ARG A 53 -17.33 6.07 1.97
CA ARG A 53 -17.16 7.29 2.78
C ARG A 53 -15.70 7.55 3.11
N TRP A 54 -15.27 8.79 2.88
CA TRP A 54 -13.98 9.31 3.32
C TRP A 54 -14.24 10.47 4.28
N ASN A 55 -13.70 10.41 5.50
CA ASN A 55 -13.88 11.42 6.53
C ASN A 55 -12.53 11.89 7.07
N PRO A 56 -11.76 12.67 6.29
CA PRO A 56 -10.44 13.14 6.70
C PRO A 56 -10.54 14.21 7.79
N HIS A 57 -9.67 14.12 8.80
CA HIS A 57 -9.52 15.18 9.78
C HIS A 57 -8.59 16.27 9.23
N GLY A 58 -8.99 17.54 9.33
CA GLY A 58 -8.14 18.68 9.01
C GLY A 58 -7.93 18.96 7.51
N VAL A 59 -8.62 18.26 6.61
CA VAL A 59 -8.61 18.57 5.17
C VAL A 59 -9.69 19.62 4.88
N PRO A 60 -9.35 20.75 4.21
CA PRO A 60 -10.34 21.73 3.80
C PRO A 60 -11.42 21.11 2.92
N LEU A 61 -12.69 21.34 3.25
CA LEU A 61 -13.82 20.88 2.42
C LEU A 61 -14.00 21.74 1.17
N ASP A 62 -13.53 22.99 1.21
CA ASP A 62 -13.55 23.90 0.07
C ASP A 62 -12.22 23.80 -0.70
N LEU A 63 -12.14 22.78 -1.56
CA LEU A 63 -11.00 22.56 -2.46
C LEU A 63 -10.94 23.58 -3.61
N ALA A 64 -12.02 24.34 -3.86
CA ALA A 64 -12.01 25.38 -4.89
C ALA A 64 -11.20 26.61 -4.44
N ARG A 65 -11.24 26.92 -3.14
CA ARG A 65 -10.40 27.98 -2.54
C ARG A 65 -9.06 27.46 -2.03
N HIS A 66 -8.98 26.19 -1.68
CA HIS A 66 -7.78 25.54 -1.16
C HIS A 66 -7.39 24.37 -2.07
N GLU A 67 -7.00 24.70 -3.31
CA GLU A 67 -6.59 23.69 -4.27
C GLU A 67 -5.36 22.93 -3.74
N PRO A 68 -5.44 21.60 -3.60
CA PRO A 68 -4.30 20.83 -3.13
C PRO A 68 -3.19 20.87 -4.19
N GLY A 69 -1.96 21.16 -3.74
CA GLY A 69 -0.79 21.10 -4.61
C GLY A 69 -0.62 19.70 -5.19
N ARG A 70 -0.35 19.62 -6.49
CA ARG A 70 -0.04 18.34 -7.16
C ARG A 70 1.31 17.82 -6.68
N LEU A 71 1.32 16.62 -6.09
CA LEU A 71 2.55 15.95 -5.66
C LEU A 71 3.25 15.22 -6.82
N TRP A 72 2.50 14.43 -7.58
CA TRP A 72 2.99 13.71 -8.75
C TRP A 72 1.83 13.36 -9.70
N SER A 73 2.18 12.86 -10.89
CA SER A 73 1.24 12.31 -11.86
C SER A 73 1.91 11.17 -12.64
N ALA A 74 1.12 10.17 -13.03
CA ALA A 74 1.58 9.06 -13.88
C ALA A 74 0.68 8.92 -15.11
N GLU A 75 1.26 8.53 -16.24
CA GLU A 75 0.49 8.25 -17.45
C GLU A 75 -0.18 6.87 -17.36
N THR A 76 -1.47 6.82 -17.69
CA THR A 76 -2.26 5.58 -17.72
C THR A 76 -3.06 5.51 -19.02
N GLY A 77 -3.41 4.29 -19.42
CA GLY A 77 -4.37 4.01 -20.48
C GLY A 77 -5.80 4.33 -20.09
N GLY A 78 -6.74 3.94 -20.96
CA GLY A 78 -8.17 4.06 -20.66
C GLY A 78 -8.63 3.03 -19.62
N GLY A 79 -9.67 3.34 -18.88
CA GLY A 79 -10.24 2.41 -17.91
C GLY A 79 -11.24 3.11 -17.00
N PHE A 80 -12.03 2.30 -16.31
CA PHE A 80 -12.98 2.73 -15.28
C PHE A 80 -12.63 2.10 -13.93
N SER A 81 -11.41 1.61 -13.78
CA SER A 81 -10.91 1.02 -12.56
C SER A 81 -10.86 2.09 -11.46
N GLY A 82 -11.47 1.83 -10.31
CA GLY A 82 -11.26 2.67 -9.15
C GLY A 82 -9.83 2.51 -8.63
N VAL A 83 -9.21 3.62 -8.23
CA VAL A 83 -7.89 3.65 -7.60
C VAL A 83 -7.97 3.13 -6.18
N THR A 84 -7.06 2.23 -5.80
CA THR A 84 -6.92 1.75 -4.42
C THR A 84 -5.56 2.09 -3.86
N VAL A 85 -5.53 2.38 -2.56
CA VAL A 85 -4.35 2.86 -1.86
C VAL A 85 -4.20 2.07 -0.57
N ALA A 86 -3.06 1.42 -0.36
CA ALA A 86 -2.77 0.76 0.92
C ALA A 86 -1.27 0.55 1.12
N ALA A 87 -0.79 0.74 2.35
CA ALA A 87 0.61 0.48 2.71
C ALA A 87 1.62 1.10 1.74
N GLY A 88 1.50 2.41 1.48
CA GLY A 88 2.41 3.18 0.61
C GLY A 88 2.30 2.87 -0.88
N ARG A 89 1.24 2.17 -1.31
CA ARG A 89 1.02 1.78 -2.71
C ARG A 89 -0.27 2.36 -3.25
N VAL A 90 -0.23 2.83 -4.49
CA VAL A 90 -1.39 3.27 -5.27
C VAL A 90 -1.51 2.33 -6.47
N CYS A 91 -2.57 1.53 -6.53
CA CYS A 91 -2.77 0.61 -7.65
C CYS A 91 -4.09 0.88 -8.39
N LEU A 92 -4.07 0.63 -9.70
CA LEU A 92 -5.24 0.74 -10.58
C LEU A 92 -5.09 -0.19 -11.78
N MET A 93 -6.16 -0.33 -12.56
CA MET A 93 -6.14 -1.07 -13.83
C MET A 93 -6.37 -0.14 -15.02
N ASP A 94 -5.65 -0.39 -16.11
CA ASP A 94 -5.80 0.37 -17.34
C ASP A 94 -5.75 -0.51 -18.60
N ARG A 95 -6.07 0.11 -19.73
CA ARG A 95 -5.99 -0.44 -21.08
C ARG A 95 -5.27 0.57 -21.97
N PRO A 96 -3.94 0.46 -22.15
CA PRO A 96 -3.22 1.34 -23.06
C PRO A 96 -3.68 1.13 -24.51
N LYS A 97 -3.54 2.17 -25.34
CA LYS A 97 -3.81 2.07 -26.79
C LYS A 97 -2.73 1.28 -27.52
N THR A 98 -1.53 1.21 -26.95
CA THR A 98 -0.36 0.56 -27.53
C THR A 98 0.42 -0.18 -26.46
N PRO A 99 0.69 -1.49 -26.61
CA PRO A 99 0.11 -2.37 -27.63
C PRO A 99 -1.41 -2.46 -27.53
N ALA A 100 -2.07 -2.67 -28.67
CA ALA A 100 -3.52 -2.83 -28.71
C ALA A 100 -3.92 -4.18 -28.09
N GLY A 101 -5.12 -4.25 -27.51
CA GLY A 101 -5.62 -5.50 -26.94
C GLY A 101 -4.93 -5.90 -25.63
N THR A 102 -4.31 -4.97 -24.92
CA THR A 102 -3.65 -5.25 -23.63
C THR A 102 -4.34 -4.52 -22.49
N GLU A 103 -4.59 -5.23 -21.40
CA GLU A 103 -4.96 -4.67 -20.11
C GLU A 103 -3.82 -4.83 -19.11
N ARG A 104 -3.78 -3.96 -18.10
CA ARG A 104 -2.75 -3.99 -17.08
C ARG A 104 -3.31 -3.70 -15.70
N VAL A 105 -2.70 -4.31 -14.69
CA VAL A 105 -2.65 -3.75 -13.33
C VAL A 105 -1.34 -2.99 -13.19
N LEU A 106 -1.41 -1.77 -12.69
CA LEU A 106 -0.26 -0.94 -12.37
C LEU A 106 -0.27 -0.64 -10.89
N CYS A 107 0.91 -0.63 -10.27
CA CYS A 107 1.05 -0.17 -8.91
C CYS A 107 2.26 0.75 -8.72
N PHE A 108 2.01 1.88 -8.07
CA PHE A 108 2.92 2.99 -7.90
C PHE A 108 3.23 3.21 -6.42
N SER A 109 4.36 3.83 -6.14
CA SER A 109 4.67 4.40 -4.82
C SER A 109 3.74 5.57 -4.56
N ALA A 110 3.07 5.57 -3.40
CA ALA A 110 2.18 6.65 -3.01
C ALA A 110 2.90 8.00 -2.83
N ASP A 111 4.16 7.97 -2.42
CA ASP A 111 4.94 9.18 -2.13
C ASP A 111 5.52 9.82 -3.40
N THR A 112 6.00 8.99 -4.32
CA THR A 112 6.81 9.45 -5.47
C THR A 112 6.09 9.35 -6.81
N GLY A 113 5.04 8.53 -6.90
CA GLY A 113 4.42 8.16 -8.17
C GLY A 113 5.27 7.22 -9.03
N ALA A 114 6.40 6.72 -8.52
CA ALA A 114 7.24 5.78 -9.25
C ALA A 114 6.50 4.43 -9.43
N LEU A 115 6.54 3.88 -10.64
CA LEU A 115 6.00 2.55 -10.91
C LEU A 115 6.81 1.50 -10.13
N LEU A 116 6.15 0.81 -9.20
CA LEU A 116 6.75 -0.26 -8.41
C LEU A 116 6.70 -1.59 -9.17
N TRP A 117 5.54 -1.89 -9.74
CA TRP A 117 5.33 -3.08 -10.55
C TRP A 117 4.12 -2.89 -11.47
N GLY A 118 4.07 -3.71 -12.52
CA GLY A 118 2.91 -3.82 -13.40
C GLY A 118 2.78 -5.24 -13.91
N HIS A 119 1.53 -5.66 -14.14
CA HIS A 119 1.22 -6.93 -14.79
C HIS A 119 0.29 -6.67 -15.96
N ALA A 120 0.60 -7.23 -17.12
CA ALA A 120 -0.15 -7.02 -18.36
C ALA A 120 -0.59 -8.36 -18.94
N TRP A 121 -1.78 -8.38 -19.53
CA TRP A 121 -2.33 -9.55 -20.23
C TRP A 121 -3.08 -9.13 -21.49
N GLU A 122 -3.20 -10.08 -22.41
CA GLU A 122 -4.07 -9.91 -23.58
C GLU A 122 -5.53 -9.89 -23.13
N ALA A 123 -6.26 -8.89 -23.62
CA ALA A 123 -7.65 -8.65 -23.31
C ALA A 123 -8.38 -8.28 -24.61
N ASP A 124 -9.05 -9.27 -25.18
CA ASP A 124 -9.95 -9.08 -26.29
C ASP A 124 -11.32 -8.63 -25.79
N TYR A 125 -11.73 -7.46 -26.25
CA TYR A 125 -13.03 -6.87 -25.96
C TYR A 125 -14.07 -7.15 -27.05
N GLY A 126 -13.66 -7.82 -28.14
CA GLY A 126 -14.52 -8.17 -29.27
C GLY A 126 -15.27 -6.96 -29.83
N SER A 127 -16.58 -7.12 -29.98
CA SER A 127 -17.50 -6.10 -30.49
C SER A 127 -18.10 -5.21 -29.39
N MET A 128 -17.48 -5.13 -28.20
CA MET A 128 -18.00 -4.30 -27.11
C MET A 128 -17.94 -2.81 -27.48
N GLU A 129 -19.10 -2.13 -27.51
CA GLU A 129 -19.21 -0.71 -27.88
C GLU A 129 -18.42 0.22 -26.94
N TYR A 130 -18.22 -0.19 -25.68
CA TYR A 130 -17.56 0.57 -24.63
C TYR A 130 -16.27 -0.10 -24.15
N ALA A 131 -15.39 -0.45 -25.09
CA ALA A 131 -14.14 -1.16 -24.86
C ALA A 131 -12.98 -0.29 -24.30
N SER A 132 -13.28 0.76 -23.54
CA SER A 132 -12.28 1.72 -23.07
C SER A 132 -11.35 1.20 -21.98
N GLY A 133 -11.64 0.03 -21.39
CA GLY A 133 -10.78 -0.63 -20.40
C GLY A 133 -11.52 -1.23 -19.20
N PRO A 134 -10.75 -1.73 -18.21
CA PRO A 134 -11.27 -2.51 -17.10
C PRO A 134 -12.16 -1.69 -16.17
N ARG A 135 -13.15 -2.35 -15.54
CA ARG A 135 -14.14 -1.73 -14.64
C ARG A 135 -14.04 -2.20 -13.19
N ALA A 136 -13.11 -3.11 -12.91
CA ALA A 136 -12.86 -3.61 -11.57
C ALA A 136 -11.82 -2.75 -10.85
N SER A 137 -11.89 -2.72 -9.51
CA SER A 137 -10.84 -2.13 -8.66
C SER A 137 -9.91 -3.20 -8.14
N VAL A 138 -8.62 -2.89 -8.08
CA VAL A 138 -7.61 -3.73 -7.43
C VAL A 138 -7.92 -3.84 -5.94
N THR A 139 -7.86 -5.03 -5.36
CA THR A 139 -7.96 -5.21 -3.90
C THR A 139 -6.56 -5.42 -3.33
N LEU A 140 -6.21 -4.65 -2.29
CA LEU A 140 -4.91 -4.66 -1.60
C LEU A 140 -5.00 -5.25 -0.20
#